data_AF-A0A7L2JC64-F1
#
_entry.id   AF-A0A7L2JC64-F1
#
_cell.length_a   1.000
_cell.length_b   1.000
_cell.length_c   1.000
_cell.angle_alpha   90.00
_cell.angle_beta   90.00
_cell.angle_gamma   90.00
#
_symmetry.space_group_name_H-M   'P 1'
#
loop_
_entity.id
_entity.type
_entity.pdbx_description
1 polymer ?
#
loop_
_entity_poly.entity_id
_entity_poly.type
_entity_poly.pdbx_seq_one_letter_code
_entity_poly.pdbx_strand_id
1 'polypeptide(L)'
;QAQDFDPVQRFRLLLPQLKESLQTLMKVAAQNLVQNSNIDNGQKSADGVLQRFDKSLEEFYALCDQLELCLRLAHECLSQSFDSAKHAPALVPAAPKGEGGPGGETLPYTQYLPLIKAQIAGAKDIHNALLEGTNKITGKLPPPGGP
;
A
#
# COMPACT_ATOMS: atom_id res chain seq x y z
N GLN A 1 -1.30 12.40 -14.20
CA GLN A 1 -0.85 11.02 -14.43
C GLN A 1 -0.41 10.46 -13.08
N ALA A 2 -1.33 9.87 -12.32
CA ALA A 2 -0.99 9.18 -11.08
C ALA A 2 -0.35 7.86 -11.51
N GLN A 3 0.95 7.72 -11.29
CA GLN A 3 1.64 6.45 -11.49
C GLN A 3 1.07 5.47 -10.46
N ASP A 4 0.54 4.33 -10.90
CA ASP A 4 0.13 3.23 -10.01
C ASP A 4 1.34 2.85 -9.15
N PHE A 5 1.32 3.27 -7.89
CA PHE A 5 2.36 2.94 -6.93
C PHE A 5 2.09 1.52 -6.43
N ASP A 6 2.82 0.54 -6.95
CA ASP A 6 2.79 -0.83 -6.44
C ASP A 6 3.79 -0.97 -5.27
N PRO A 7 3.32 -1.07 -4.02
CA PRO A 7 4.19 -1.22 -2.86
C PRO A 7 5.04 -2.50 -2.91
N VAL A 8 4.55 -3.57 -3.53
CA VAL A 8 5.27 -4.85 -3.64
C VAL A 8 6.42 -4.72 -4.62
N GLN A 9 6.19 -4.10 -5.78
CA GLN A 9 7.25 -3.80 -6.74
C GLN A 9 8.29 -2.86 -6.11
N ARG A 10 7.86 -1.82 -5.39
CA ARG A 10 8.77 -0.89 -4.72
C ARG A 10 9.64 -1.60 -3.68
N PHE A 11 9.07 -2.45 -2.83
CA PHE A 11 9.79 -3.27 -1.87
C PHE A 11 10.88 -4.13 -2.54
N ARG A 12 10.55 -4.80 -3.65
CA ARG A 12 11.51 -5.63 -4.40
C ARG A 12 12.69 -4.83 -4.95
N LEU A 13 12.46 -3.59 -5.38
CA LEU A 13 13.52 -2.69 -5.86
C LEU A 13 14.44 -2.18 -4.74
N LEU A 14 13.93 -2.07 -3.52
CA LEU A 14 14.70 -1.59 -2.37
C LEU A 14 15.55 -2.69 -1.70
N LEU A 15 15.17 -3.97 -1.83
CA LEU A 15 15.91 -5.10 -1.26
C LEU A 15 17.41 -5.12 -1.63
N PRO A 16 17.82 -4.96 -2.90
CA PRO A 16 19.24 -4.88 -3.26
C PRO A 16 19.95 -3.68 -2.61
N GLN A 17 19.28 -2.53 -2.55
CA GLN A 17 19.84 -1.30 -1.97
C GLN A 17 20.05 -1.46 -0.46
N LEU A 18 19.11 -2.10 0.24
CA LEU A 18 19.26 -2.41 1.66
C LEU A 18 20.47 -3.31 1.92
N LYS A 19 20.65 -4.34 1.08
CA LYS A 19 21.80 -5.26 1.16
C LYS A 19 23.12 -4.52 0.93
N GLU A 20 23.17 -3.60 -0.02
CA GLU A 20 24.36 -2.80 -0.32
C GLU A 20 24.66 -1.77 0.77
N SER A 21 23.63 -1.11 1.29
CA SER A 21 23.73 -0.19 2.42
C SER A 21 24.25 -0.89 3.68
N LEU A 22 23.74 -2.08 4.00
CA LEU A 22 24.26 -2.88 5.12
C LEU A 22 25.73 -3.27 4.93
N GLN A 23 26.13 -3.69 3.74
CA GLN A 23 27.54 -3.99 3.44
C GLN A 23 28.42 -2.75 3.63
N THR A 24 27.95 -1.60 3.16
CA THR A 24 28.64 -0.31 3.31
C THR A 24 28.78 0.07 4.77
N LEU A 25 27.70 -0.04 5.55
CA LEU A 25 27.69 0.22 6.99
C LEU A 25 28.72 -0.65 7.72
N MET A 26 28.74 -1.96 7.46
CA MET A 26 29.68 -2.88 8.09
C MET A 26 31.14 -2.57 7.70
N LYS A 27 31.37 -2.20 6.43
CA LYS A 27 32.71 -1.79 5.96
C LYS A 27 33.19 -0.52 6.66
N VAL A 28 32.34 0.50 6.77
CA VAL A 28 32.65 1.75 7.46
C VAL A 28 32.90 1.51 8.95
N ALA A 29 32.07 0.69 9.60
CA ALA A 29 32.25 0.30 10.99
C ALA A 29 33.61 -0.39 11.23
N ALA A 30 33.96 -1.36 10.39
CA ALA A 30 35.23 -2.07 10.47
C ALA A 30 36.43 -1.13 10.27
N GLN A 31 36.36 -0.22 9.30
CA GLN A 31 37.41 0.77 9.06
C GLN A 31 37.60 1.72 10.26
N ASN A 32 36.51 2.20 10.85
CA ASN A 32 36.56 3.03 12.06
C ASN A 32 37.17 2.25 13.24
N LEU A 33 36.80 0.99 13.42
CA LEU A 33 37.35 0.14 14.49
C LEU A 33 38.87 -0.05 14.35
N VAL A 34 39.33 -0.39 13.15
CA VAL A 34 40.77 -0.56 12.86
C VAL A 34 41.53 0.74 13.08
N GLN A 35 40.96 1.87 12.64
CA GLN A 35 41.59 3.17 12.85
C GLN A 35 41.69 3.50 14.34
N ASN A 36 40.61 3.33 15.10
CA ASN A 36 40.62 3.57 16.55
C ASN A 36 41.66 2.67 17.24
N SER A 37 41.73 1.38 16.87
CA SER A 37 42.74 0.46 17.40
C SER A 37 44.17 0.89 17.06
N ASN A 38 44.42 1.45 15.87
CA ASN A 38 45.74 1.95 15.49
C ASN A 38 46.13 3.21 16.29
N ILE A 39 45.16 4.10 16.53
CA ILE A 39 45.33 5.28 17.38
C ILE A 39 45.68 4.87 18.81
N ASP A 40 44.94 3.90 19.37
CA ASP A 40 45.17 3.38 20.72
C ASP A 40 46.56 2.72 20.85
N ASN A 41 47.07 2.14 19.76
CA ASN A 41 48.44 1.61 19.66
C ASN A 41 49.52 2.68 19.40
N GLY A 42 49.17 3.98 19.43
CA GLY A 42 50.10 5.08 19.24
C GLY A 42 50.56 5.28 17.79
N GLN A 43 49.91 4.65 16.81
CA GLN A 43 50.17 4.91 15.40
C GLN A 43 49.49 6.24 14.99
N LYS A 44 50.19 7.08 14.23
CA LYS A 44 49.59 8.30 13.67
C LYS A 44 48.46 7.91 12.72
N SER A 45 47.27 8.45 12.95
CA SER A 45 46.13 8.35 12.03
C SER A 45 46.58 8.75 10.62
N ALA A 46 46.30 7.91 9.62
CA ALA A 46 46.38 8.34 8.24
C ALA A 46 45.33 9.44 8.02
N ASP A 47 45.77 10.60 7.52
CA ASP A 47 44.99 11.84 7.34
C ASP A 47 43.98 11.71 6.17
N GLY A 48 43.16 10.66 6.19
CA GLY A 48 42.08 10.43 5.26
C GLY A 48 40.75 10.77 5.91
N VAL A 49 39.92 11.57 5.25
CA VAL A 49 38.52 11.76 5.67
C VAL A 49 37.81 10.41 5.63
N LEU A 50 37.59 9.78 6.79
CA LEU A 50 36.77 8.59 6.84
C LEU A 50 35.31 8.92 6.52
N GLN A 51 34.67 7.99 5.82
CA GLN A 51 33.22 7.96 5.73
C GLN A 51 32.65 7.92 7.15
N ARG A 52 31.72 8.83 7.44
CA ARG A 52 31.08 8.91 8.75
C ARG A 52 30.17 7.71 8.94
N PHE A 53 30.40 6.96 10.01
CA PHE A 53 29.54 5.83 10.39
C PHE A 53 28.08 6.27 10.53
N ASP A 54 27.82 7.42 11.16
CA ASP A 54 26.47 7.94 11.36
C ASP A 54 25.69 8.10 10.05
N LYS A 55 26.37 8.55 8.98
CA LYS A 55 25.74 8.73 7.67
C LYS A 55 25.33 7.38 7.06
N SER A 56 26.24 6.40 7.07
CA SER A 56 25.92 5.06 6.55
C SER A 56 24.84 4.36 7.38
N LEU A 57 24.78 4.65 8.68
CA LEU A 57 23.75 4.13 9.57
C LEU A 57 22.39 4.75 9.28
N GLU A 58 22.34 6.07 9.09
CA GLU A 58 21.12 6.80 8.72
C GLU A 58 20.57 6.32 7.37
N GLU A 59 21.43 6.13 6.36
CA GLU A 59 21.04 5.59 5.05
C GLU A 59 20.44 4.17 5.17
N PHE A 60 21.01 3.32 6.02
CA PHE A 60 20.47 1.98 6.28
C PHE A 60 19.09 2.04 6.93
N TYR A 61 18.91 2.87 7.95
CA TYR A 61 17.61 3.02 8.62
C TYR A 61 16.55 3.63 7.70
N ALA A 62 16.90 4.64 6.90
CA ALA A 62 15.97 5.23 5.93
C ALA A 62 15.44 4.19 4.93
N LEU A 63 16.28 3.24 4.51
CA LEU A 63 15.84 2.13 3.67
C LEU A 63 14.91 1.19 4.45
N CYS A 64 15.24 0.81 5.68
CA CYS A 64 14.37 0.00 6.54
C CYS A 64 12.97 0.61 6.70
N ASP A 65 12.89 1.91 7.00
CA ASP A 65 11.63 2.63 7.14
C ASP A 65 10.80 2.60 5.84
N GLN A 66 11.47 2.77 4.69
CA GLN A 66 10.80 2.71 3.41
C GLN A 66 10.28 1.30 3.07
N LEU A 67 11.05 0.25 3.40
CA LEU A 67 10.59 -1.13 3.24
C LEU A 67 9.40 -1.42 4.16
N GLU A 68 9.45 -0.98 5.41
CA GLU A 68 8.35 -1.15 6.36
C GLU A 68 7.07 -0.49 5.85
N LEU A 69 7.16 0.75 5.37
CA LEU A 69 6.02 1.45 4.78
C LEU A 69 5.43 0.70 3.59
N CYS A 70 6.28 0.19 2.69
CA CYS A 70 5.83 -0.61 1.55
C CYS A 70 5.09 -1.87 2.00
N LEU A 71 5.61 -2.58 3.01
CA LEU A 71 4.98 -3.80 3.52
C LEU A 71 3.64 -3.52 4.20
N ARG A 72 3.54 -2.45 5.01
CA ARG A 72 2.28 -2.03 5.63
C ARG A 72 1.23 -1.70 4.56
N LEU A 73 1.60 -0.90 3.56
CA LEU A 73 0.68 -0.53 2.50
C LEU A 73 0.25 -1.73 1.66
N ALA A 74 1.18 -2.64 1.32
CA ALA A 74 0.84 -3.87 0.61
C ALA A 74 -0.18 -4.73 1.38
N HIS A 75 -0.04 -4.80 2.71
CA HIS A 75 -0.98 -5.50 3.57
C HIS A 75 -2.35 -4.81 3.60
N GLU A 76 -2.39 -3.49 3.68
CA GLU A 76 -3.64 -2.71 3.62
C GLU A 76 -4.36 -2.88 2.28
N CYS A 77 -3.63 -2.83 1.15
CA CYS A 77 -4.19 -3.08 -0.17
C CYS A 77 -4.77 -4.50 -0.28
N LEU A 78 -4.10 -5.50 0.30
CA LEU A 78 -4.60 -6.88 0.33
C LEU A 78 -5.89 -6.97 1.15
N SER A 79 -5.92 -6.41 2.36
CA SER A 79 -7.12 -6.37 3.20
C SER A 79 -8.27 -5.66 2.49
N GLN A 80 -7.99 -4.51 1.87
CA GLN A 80 -8.97 -3.77 1.07
C GLN A 80 -9.48 -4.59 -0.11
N SER A 81 -8.64 -5.42 -0.74
CA SER A 81 -9.08 -6.30 -1.84
C SER A 81 -10.07 -7.38 -1.36
N PHE A 82 -9.84 -7.95 -0.17
CA PHE A 82 -10.77 -8.91 0.45
C PHE A 82 -12.09 -8.25 0.83
N ASP A 83 -12.02 -7.09 1.48
CA ASP A 83 -13.21 -6.33 1.86
C ASP A 83 -14.01 -5.90 0.63
N SER A 84 -13.32 -5.44 -0.42
CA SER A 84 -13.92 -5.13 -1.71
C SER A 84 -14.59 -6.35 -2.32
N ALA A 85 -13.93 -7.52 -2.38
CA ALA A 85 -14.55 -8.73 -2.91
C ALA A 85 -15.80 -9.19 -2.11
N LYS A 86 -15.83 -8.92 -0.80
CA LYS A 86 -16.93 -9.30 0.08
C LYS A 86 -18.10 -8.31 0.03
N HIS A 87 -17.82 -7.02 -0.08
CA HIS A 87 -18.80 -5.95 0.12
C HIS A 87 -19.10 -5.15 -1.14
N ALA A 88 -18.24 -5.16 -2.15
CA ALA A 88 -18.50 -4.49 -3.41
C ALA A 88 -19.55 -5.28 -4.22
N PRO A 89 -20.57 -4.60 -4.76
CA PRO A 89 -21.49 -5.24 -5.70
C PRO A 89 -20.70 -5.78 -6.90
N ALA A 90 -20.94 -7.03 -7.29
CA ALA A 90 -20.37 -7.58 -8.51
C ALA A 90 -20.72 -6.66 -9.70
N LEU A 91 -19.69 -6.16 -10.38
CA LEU A 91 -19.87 -5.39 -11.61
C LEU A 91 -20.44 -6.34 -12.67
N VAL A 92 -21.64 -6.04 -13.18
CA VAL A 92 -22.12 -6.65 -14.42
C VAL A 92 -21.11 -6.26 -15.50
N PRO A 93 -20.58 -7.21 -16.30
CA PRO A 93 -19.84 -6.87 -17.49
C PRO A 93 -20.68 -5.90 -18.30
N ALA A 94 -20.17 -4.69 -18.56
CA ALA A 94 -20.91 -3.71 -19.34
C ALA A 94 -21.38 -4.42 -20.61
N ALA A 95 -22.70 -4.43 -20.85
CA ALA A 95 -23.26 -5.03 -22.05
C ALA A 95 -22.45 -4.50 -23.24
N PRO A 96 -21.95 -5.36 -24.14
CA PRO A 96 -21.16 -4.91 -25.25
C PRO A 96 -21.95 -3.80 -25.93
N LYS A 97 -21.42 -2.57 -25.94
CA LYS A 97 -21.91 -1.53 -26.84
C LYS A 97 -21.96 -2.22 -28.19
N GLY A 98 -23.14 -2.30 -28.79
CA GLY A 98 -23.38 -3.10 -29.98
C GLY A 98 -22.46 -2.69 -31.12
N GLU A 99 -21.28 -3.29 -31.18
CA GLU A 99 -20.38 -3.32 -32.32
C GLU A 99 -19.82 -4.75 -32.36
N GLY A 100 -20.27 -5.48 -33.38
CA GLY A 100 -20.10 -6.93 -33.50
C GLY A 100 -18.65 -7.35 -33.70
N GLY A 101 -17.97 -7.66 -32.60
CA GLY A 101 -16.74 -8.46 -32.58
C GLY A 101 -17.00 -9.83 -31.92
N PRO A 102 -16.55 -10.94 -32.51
CA PRO A 102 -16.72 -12.27 -31.93
C PRO A 102 -15.79 -12.41 -30.71
N GLY A 103 -16.33 -12.31 -29.50
CA GLY A 103 -15.55 -12.52 -28.27
C GLY A 103 -16.10 -11.91 -26.98
N GLY A 104 -17.16 -11.10 -27.02
CA GLY A 104 -17.80 -10.63 -25.80
C GLY A 104 -18.68 -11.72 -25.19
N GLU A 105 -18.22 -12.37 -24.12
CA GLU A 105 -19.01 -13.32 -23.32
C GLU A 105 -20.29 -12.64 -22.83
N THR A 106 -21.38 -12.80 -23.57
CA THR A 106 -22.68 -12.26 -23.22
C THR A 106 -23.26 -13.16 -22.14
N LEU A 107 -23.45 -12.61 -20.93
CA LEU A 107 -24.02 -13.36 -19.82
C LEU A 107 -25.40 -13.93 -20.22
N PRO A 108 -25.69 -15.22 -19.95
CA PRO A 108 -27.01 -15.78 -20.24
C PRO A 108 -28.10 -15.01 -19.49
N TYR A 109 -29.26 -14.82 -20.11
CA TYR A 109 -30.38 -14.08 -19.50
C TYR A 109 -30.80 -14.65 -18.12
N THR A 110 -30.68 -15.97 -17.95
CA THR A 110 -30.93 -16.67 -16.69
C THR A 110 -29.99 -16.25 -15.56
N GLN A 111 -28.76 -15.84 -15.86
CA GLN A 111 -27.77 -15.34 -14.91
C GLN A 111 -27.83 -13.81 -14.76
N TYR A 112 -28.27 -13.11 -15.80
CA TYR A 112 -28.42 -11.64 -15.81
C TYR A 112 -29.49 -11.14 -14.84
N LEU A 113 -30.67 -11.79 -14.78
CA LEU A 113 -31.79 -11.38 -13.93
C LEU A 113 -31.44 -11.36 -12.42
N PRO A 114 -30.86 -12.43 -11.84
CA PRO A 114 -30.39 -12.42 -10.45
C PRO A 114 -29.34 -11.35 -10.18
N LEU A 115 -28.42 -11.14 -11.13
CA LEU A 115 -27.33 -10.16 -11.01
C LEU A 115 -27.85 -8.71 -10.95
N ILE A 116 -28.79 -8.35 -11.83
CA ILE A 116 -29.43 -7.02 -11.80
C ILE A 116 -30.21 -6.79 -10.50
N LYS A 117 -30.92 -7.81 -9.99
CA LYS A 117 -31.61 -7.71 -8.70
C LYS A 117 -30.63 -7.45 -7.55
N ALA A 118 -29.50 -8.17 -7.54
CA ALA A 118 -28.45 -7.98 -6.53
C ALA A 118 -27.83 -6.57 -6.60
N GLN A 119 -27.63 -6.02 -7.80
CA GLN A 119 -27.14 -4.65 -7.97
C GLN A 119 -28.13 -3.59 -7.49
N ILE A 120 -29.41 -3.73 -7.83
CA ILE A 120 -30.45 -2.80 -7.35
C ILE A 120 -30.52 -2.82 -5.82
N ALA A 121 -30.45 -4.00 -5.21
CA ALA A 121 -30.39 -4.15 -3.76
C ALA A 121 -29.13 -3.47 -3.18
N GLY A 122 -27.94 -3.75 -3.73
CA GLY A 122 -26.70 -3.12 -3.29
C GLY A 122 -26.70 -1.59 -3.43
N ALA A 123 -27.25 -1.05 -4.51
CA ALA A 123 -27.40 0.39 -4.69
C ALA A 123 -28.35 1.02 -3.66
N LYS A 124 -29.43 0.31 -3.31
CA LYS A 124 -30.35 0.73 -2.26
C LYS A 124 -29.68 0.72 -0.89
N ASP A 125 -28.87 -0.29 -0.60
CA ASP A 125 -28.14 -0.39 0.68
C ASP A 125 -27.12 0.74 0.83
N ILE A 126 -26.37 1.06 -0.23
CA ILE A 126 -25.47 2.23 -0.27
C ILE A 126 -26.25 3.53 -0.06
N HIS A 127 -27.37 3.71 -0.74
CA HIS A 127 -28.22 4.89 -0.58
C HIS A 127 -28.68 5.05 0.87
N ASN A 128 -29.16 3.97 1.50
CA ASN A 128 -29.61 3.98 2.89
C ASN A 128 -28.46 4.32 3.85
N ALA A 129 -27.27 3.73 3.66
CA ALA A 129 -26.11 4.01 4.50
C ALA A 129 -25.66 5.48 4.39
N LEU A 130 -25.63 6.04 3.18
CA LEU A 130 -25.33 7.45 2.95
C LEU A 130 -26.38 8.39 3.56
N LEU A 131 -27.66 8.03 3.43
CA LEU A 131 -28.77 8.79 4.01
C LEU A 131 -28.68 8.78 5.54
N GLU A 132 -28.41 7.62 6.15
CA GLU A 132 -28.21 7.50 7.60
C GLU A 132 -27.00 8.32 8.08
N GLY A 133 -25.87 8.23 7.37
CA GLY A 133 -24.68 9.04 7.66
C GLY A 133 -24.96 10.55 7.58
N THR A 134 -25.71 10.98 6.56
CA THR A 134 -26.12 12.38 6.39
C THR A 134 -27.04 12.84 7.51
N ASN A 135 -28.00 12.03 7.92
CA ASN A 135 -28.90 12.34 9.05
C ASN A 135 -28.14 12.46 10.37
N LYS A 136 -27.14 11.60 10.60
CA LYS A 136 -26.24 11.66 11.75
C LYS A 136 -25.40 12.95 11.77
N ILE A 137 -24.83 13.34 10.62
CA ILE A 137 -24.01 14.57 10.51
C ILE A 137 -24.86 15.83 10.66
N THR A 138 -26.06 15.84 10.07
CA THR A 138 -26.95 17.02 10.09
C THR A 138 -27.78 17.15 11.37
N GLY A 139 -27.64 16.22 12.31
CA GLY A 139 -28.36 16.25 13.59
C GLY A 139 -29.88 16.11 13.46
N LYS A 140 -30.39 15.66 12.31
CA LYS A 140 -31.80 15.31 12.14
C LYS A 140 -32.07 13.97 12.82
N LEU A 141 -32.04 13.96 14.16
CA LEU A 141 -32.75 12.95 14.92
C LEU A 141 -34.22 13.03 14.52
N PRO A 142 -34.88 11.92 14.13
CA PRO A 142 -36.33 11.93 14.07
C PRO A 142 -36.84 12.37 15.46
N PRO A 143 -37.87 13.23 15.53
CA PRO A 143 -38.36 13.73 16.81
C PRO A 143 -38.67 12.53 17.71
N PRO A 144 -38.29 12.55 19.00
CA PRO A 144 -38.70 11.51 19.92
C PRO A 144 -40.22 11.46 19.87
N GLY A 145 -40.76 10.32 19.44
CA GLY A 145 -42.20 10.08 19.42
C GLY A 145 -42.77 10.37 20.80
N GLY A 146 -43.52 11.47 20.89
CA GLY A 146 -44.40 11.73 22.03
C GLY A 146 -45.63 10.83 21.93
N PRO A 147 -46.26 10.52 23.09
CA PRO A 147 -47.30 9.49 23.25
C PRO A 147 -48.56 9.73 22.41
#